data_AF-A0A2V5VTC8-F1
#
_entry.id   AF-A0A2V5VTC8-F1
#
_cell.length_a   1.000
_cell.length_b   1.000
_cell.length_c   1.000
_cell.angle_alpha   90.00
_cell.angle_beta   90.00
_cell.angle_gamma   90.00
#
_symmetry.space_group_name_H-M   'P 1'
#
loop_
_entity.id
_entity.type
_entity.pdbx_description
1 polymer ?
#
loop_
_entity_poly.entity_id
_entity_poly.type
_entity_poly.pdbx_seq_one_letter_code
_entity_poly.pdbx_strand_id
1 'polypeptide(L)'
;MLLADLLLSGPPLPGVTASLPTVDDLSAAFPPGSPIVPRKLCQKIAVVSENLVVGWAGDYDTARDVISKLRRLDVAQRFTNESLQRHLDGLDPSVWAENGGRYSIGLVGFIRDPDNRIAQFGRSYFELDTQLFGKIGLLGSGLDDFEKFLRQTQLLPEADNLAMNALQRSIGFGLQMGGSLLRIELENPASLQQFYGGGYEIAVSELGKFNKLDDVTYVFWWVETDGPKLRGGLVPSRAFRYSYKDDLLRIRSVAFVPAGTRTIAREQLFLVPPVYRDVRPDEAADQSLPPLNARWLCNYFLVRLGDGRLAIYAKFAHQPQEKRWLQFQDFAGGVKVAVSQEFLKETGEEVLRASGAIKT
;
A
#
# COMPACT_ATOMS: atom_id res chain seq x y z
N MET A 1 8.16 -3.45 -10.81
CA MET A 1 7.63 -3.00 -9.50
C MET A 1 6.67 -4.07 -9.01
N LEU A 2 6.62 -4.34 -7.71
CA LEU A 2 5.55 -5.12 -7.07
C LEU A 2 4.75 -4.20 -6.15
N LEU A 3 3.44 -4.41 -6.09
CA LEU A 3 2.53 -3.74 -5.18
C LEU A 3 1.57 -4.80 -4.61
N ALA A 4 1.38 -4.79 -3.29
CA ALA A 4 0.53 -5.78 -2.63
C ALA A 4 -0.21 -5.15 -1.45
N ASP A 5 -1.39 -5.69 -1.13
CA ASP A 5 -2.09 -5.38 0.11
C ASP A 5 -1.48 -6.14 1.30
N LEU A 6 -1.91 -5.82 2.52
CA LEU A 6 -1.36 -6.40 3.75
C LEU A 6 -2.31 -7.36 4.47
N LEU A 7 -3.54 -7.52 3.99
CA LEU A 7 -4.59 -8.20 4.74
C LEU A 7 -4.47 -9.73 4.64
N LEU A 8 -4.52 -10.39 5.79
CA LEU A 8 -4.85 -11.81 5.89
C LEU A 8 -6.26 -11.98 6.44
N SER A 9 -7.04 -12.81 5.77
CA SER A 9 -8.41 -13.16 6.13
C SER A 9 -8.53 -14.66 6.36
N GLY A 10 -9.48 -15.06 7.21
CA GLY A 10 -9.73 -16.47 7.51
C GLY A 10 -10.89 -16.64 8.48
N PRO A 11 -11.20 -17.87 8.91
CA PRO A 11 -12.27 -18.12 9.88
C PRO A 11 -12.05 -17.32 11.17
N PRO A 12 -13.11 -16.83 11.83
CA PRO A 12 -12.98 -16.11 13.09
C PRO A 12 -12.34 -16.99 14.17
N LEU A 13 -11.47 -16.42 15.02
CA LEU A 13 -11.03 -17.08 16.26
C LEU A 13 -11.75 -16.49 17.47
N PRO A 14 -12.13 -17.31 18.45
CA PRO A 14 -12.70 -16.83 19.70
C PRO A 14 -11.79 -15.80 20.37
N GLY A 15 -12.36 -14.63 20.72
CA GLY A 15 -11.66 -13.56 21.45
C GLY A 15 -10.61 -12.77 20.66
N VAL A 16 -10.48 -13.00 19.34
CA VAL A 16 -9.52 -12.26 18.49
C VAL A 16 -10.28 -11.35 17.53
N THR A 17 -10.08 -10.04 17.70
CA THR A 17 -10.57 -9.02 16.75
C THR A 17 -9.37 -8.36 16.10
N ALA A 18 -9.29 -8.43 14.78
CA ALA A 18 -8.24 -7.72 14.05
C ALA A 18 -8.48 -6.21 14.11
N SER A 19 -7.39 -5.46 14.19
CA SER A 19 -7.38 -4.01 13.99
C SER A 19 -6.68 -3.69 12.67
N LEU A 20 -7.23 -2.77 11.88
CA LEU A 20 -6.63 -2.32 10.63
C LEU A 20 -6.24 -0.83 10.72
N PRO A 21 -5.23 -0.35 9.96
CA PRO A 21 -4.80 1.04 10.01
C PRO A 21 -5.89 2.01 9.56
N THR A 22 -6.72 1.58 8.64
CA THR A 22 -7.68 2.34 7.81
C THR A 22 -9.11 2.26 8.30
N VAL A 23 -9.47 1.27 9.12
CA VAL A 23 -10.85 1.06 9.59
C VAL A 23 -10.89 1.03 11.11
N ASP A 24 -11.72 1.91 11.67
CA ASP A 24 -11.83 2.07 13.11
C ASP A 24 -12.63 0.94 13.78
N ASP A 25 -13.69 0.48 13.12
CA ASP A 25 -14.57 -0.59 13.55
C ASP A 25 -14.93 -1.51 12.36
N LEU A 26 -14.60 -2.79 12.49
CA LEU A 26 -14.89 -3.80 11.47
C LEU A 26 -16.29 -4.40 11.60
N SER A 27 -17.02 -4.15 12.69
CA SER A 27 -18.30 -4.80 12.99
C SER A 27 -19.38 -4.53 11.94
N ALA A 28 -19.36 -3.34 11.32
CA ALA A 28 -20.27 -2.99 10.25
C ALA A 28 -20.01 -3.78 8.96
N ALA A 29 -18.74 -4.08 8.67
CA ALA A 29 -18.33 -4.83 7.48
C ALA A 29 -18.42 -6.34 7.68
N PHE A 30 -18.19 -6.80 8.91
CA PHE A 30 -18.13 -8.20 9.33
C PHE A 30 -18.96 -8.39 10.61
N PRO A 31 -20.29 -8.50 10.49
CA PRO A 31 -21.15 -8.71 11.64
C PRO A 31 -20.88 -10.07 12.32
N PRO A 32 -21.25 -10.23 13.61
CA PRO A 32 -21.13 -11.51 14.31
C PRO A 32 -21.72 -12.67 13.50
N GLY A 33 -20.92 -13.73 13.32
CA GLY A 33 -21.30 -14.90 12.51
C GLY A 33 -20.73 -14.91 11.09
N SER A 34 -20.00 -13.88 10.65
CA SER A 34 -19.26 -13.92 9.37
C SER A 34 -18.32 -15.14 9.31
N PRO A 35 -18.36 -15.94 8.22
CA PRO A 35 -17.56 -17.16 8.11
C PRO A 35 -16.07 -16.88 7.88
N ILE A 36 -15.75 -15.71 7.31
CA ILE A 36 -14.40 -15.23 7.05
C ILE A 36 -14.33 -13.78 7.52
N VAL A 37 -13.28 -13.45 8.27
CA VAL A 37 -13.03 -12.12 8.82
C VAL A 37 -11.54 -11.74 8.67
N PRO A 38 -11.20 -10.44 8.70
CA PRO A 38 -9.83 -9.98 8.88
C PRO A 38 -9.17 -10.63 10.10
N ARG A 39 -7.93 -11.12 9.94
CA ARG A 39 -7.21 -11.85 10.99
C ARG A 39 -5.99 -11.10 11.50
N LYS A 40 -5.15 -10.64 10.59
CA LYS A 40 -3.92 -9.90 10.89
C LYS A 40 -3.41 -9.20 9.63
N LEU A 41 -2.40 -8.36 9.82
CA LEU A 41 -1.60 -7.81 8.74
C LEU A 41 -0.36 -8.69 8.52
N CYS A 42 0.06 -8.84 7.27
CA CYS A 42 1.30 -9.53 6.87
C CYS A 42 1.83 -8.89 5.59
N GLN A 43 3.15 -8.79 5.45
CA GLN A 43 3.73 -8.40 4.17
C GLN A 43 3.53 -9.53 3.17
N LYS A 44 2.95 -9.19 2.02
CA LYS A 44 2.76 -10.05 0.86
C LYS A 44 3.88 -9.94 -0.17
N ILE A 45 4.83 -9.01 0.03
CA ILE A 45 6.07 -8.95 -0.73
C ILE A 45 7.24 -9.40 0.16
N ALA A 46 8.10 -10.28 -0.34
CA ALA A 46 9.35 -10.70 0.27
C ALA A 46 10.51 -10.30 -0.63
N VAL A 47 11.36 -9.39 -0.15
CA VAL A 47 12.71 -9.24 -0.70
C VAL A 47 13.52 -10.40 -0.15
N VAL A 48 13.57 -11.50 -0.91
CA VAL A 48 14.30 -12.72 -0.54
C VAL A 48 15.78 -12.37 -0.40
N SER A 49 16.25 -11.54 -1.32
CA SER A 49 17.63 -11.09 -1.40
C SER A 49 17.75 -9.85 -2.28
N GLU A 50 18.92 -9.23 -2.36
CA GLU A 50 19.12 -8.03 -3.19
C GLU A 50 18.78 -8.23 -4.67
N ASN A 51 18.86 -9.47 -5.18
CA ASN A 51 18.60 -9.81 -6.58
C ASN A 51 17.29 -10.58 -6.78
N LEU A 52 16.51 -10.86 -5.74
CA LEU A 52 15.24 -11.60 -5.85
C LEU A 52 14.16 -11.00 -4.96
N VAL A 53 13.05 -10.60 -5.59
CA VAL A 53 11.83 -10.16 -4.91
C VAL A 53 10.63 -10.98 -5.37
N VAL A 54 9.81 -11.40 -4.40
CA VAL A 54 8.64 -12.27 -4.60
C VAL A 54 7.41 -11.61 -3.98
N GLY A 55 6.32 -11.50 -4.71
CA GLY A 55 4.98 -11.24 -4.21
C GLY A 55 4.18 -12.54 -4.16
N TRP A 56 3.28 -12.68 -3.19
CA TRP A 56 2.47 -13.88 -3.02
C TRP A 56 1.00 -13.57 -2.70
N ALA A 57 0.12 -14.53 -3.03
CA ALA A 57 -1.25 -14.59 -2.54
C ALA A 57 -1.69 -16.05 -2.38
N GLY A 58 -2.69 -16.30 -1.54
CA GLY A 58 -3.21 -17.64 -1.26
C GLY A 58 -3.09 -18.00 0.22
N ASP A 59 -2.85 -19.28 0.49
CA ASP A 59 -2.67 -19.86 1.81
C ASP A 59 -1.40 -19.34 2.50
N TYR A 60 -1.57 -18.89 3.75
CA TYR A 60 -0.50 -18.25 4.51
C TYR A 60 0.61 -19.23 4.91
N ASP A 61 0.24 -20.44 5.34
CA ASP A 61 1.22 -21.42 5.83
C ASP A 61 2.07 -21.96 4.67
N THR A 62 1.45 -22.26 3.53
CA THR A 62 2.14 -22.62 2.30
C THR A 62 3.08 -21.51 1.83
N ALA A 63 2.62 -20.24 1.85
CA ALA A 63 3.47 -19.10 1.48
C ALA A 63 4.66 -18.91 2.42
N ARG A 64 4.43 -19.05 3.73
CA ARG A 64 5.48 -19.00 4.74
C ARG A 64 6.54 -20.06 4.48
N ASP A 65 6.14 -21.29 4.21
CA ASP A 65 7.08 -22.40 3.96
C ASP A 65 7.89 -22.20 2.67
N VAL A 66 7.21 -21.88 1.57
CA VAL A 66 7.86 -21.67 0.26
C VAL A 66 8.85 -20.51 0.33
N ILE A 67 8.44 -19.35 0.85
CA ILE A 67 9.28 -18.15 0.89
C ILE A 67 10.43 -18.31 1.90
N SER A 68 10.19 -18.98 3.03
CA SER A 68 11.26 -19.29 3.99
C SER A 68 12.31 -20.22 3.37
N LYS A 69 11.87 -21.22 2.58
CA LYS A 69 12.76 -22.11 1.84
C LYS A 69 13.59 -21.34 0.81
N LEU A 70 12.97 -20.46 0.02
CA LEU A 70 13.68 -19.61 -0.94
C LEU A 70 14.76 -18.76 -0.25
N ARG A 71 14.46 -18.12 0.88
CA ARG A 71 15.45 -17.35 1.65
C ARG A 71 16.63 -18.20 2.12
N ARG A 72 16.36 -19.36 2.71
CA ARG A 72 17.42 -20.26 3.21
C ARG A 72 18.33 -20.74 2.07
N LEU A 73 17.75 -21.10 0.93
CA LEU A 73 18.51 -21.56 -0.24
C LEU A 73 19.32 -20.42 -0.86
N ASP A 74 18.75 -19.23 -0.99
CA ASP A 74 19.45 -18.07 -1.58
C ASP A 74 20.66 -17.62 -0.76
N VAL A 75 20.60 -17.77 0.58
CA VAL A 75 21.75 -17.54 1.47
C VAL A 75 22.88 -18.52 1.19
N ALA A 76 22.57 -19.79 0.92
CA ALA A 76 23.57 -20.81 0.62
C ALA A 76 24.14 -20.66 -0.80
N GLN A 77 23.27 -20.37 -1.77
CA GLN A 77 23.62 -20.14 -3.16
C GLN A 77 22.60 -19.20 -3.80
N ARG A 78 23.09 -18.04 -4.26
CA ARG A 78 22.22 -17.02 -4.89
C ARG A 78 21.50 -17.58 -6.10
N PHE A 79 20.21 -17.32 -6.17
CA PHE A 79 19.41 -17.72 -7.32
C PHE A 79 19.80 -16.90 -8.56
N THR A 80 19.98 -17.60 -9.68
CA THR A 80 19.74 -17.11 -11.05
C THR A 80 18.30 -17.40 -11.46
N ASN A 81 17.79 -16.75 -12.50
CA ASN A 81 16.47 -17.05 -13.05
C ASN A 81 16.32 -18.54 -13.37
N GLU A 82 17.32 -19.14 -14.02
CA GLU A 82 17.30 -20.57 -14.37
C GLU A 82 17.19 -21.47 -13.12
N SER A 83 18.03 -21.22 -12.10
CA SER A 83 18.00 -22.01 -10.87
C SER A 83 16.70 -21.80 -10.07
N LEU A 84 16.12 -20.60 -10.13
CA LEU A 84 14.83 -20.29 -9.51
C LEU A 84 13.70 -21.05 -10.22
N GLN A 85 13.63 -21.00 -11.55
CA GLN A 85 12.61 -21.75 -12.29
C GLN A 85 12.69 -23.23 -11.99
N ARG A 86 13.90 -23.83 -12.06
CA ARG A 86 14.13 -25.24 -11.72
C ARG A 86 13.69 -25.56 -10.29
N HIS A 87 13.94 -24.68 -9.33
CA HIS A 87 13.50 -24.87 -7.96
C HIS A 87 11.97 -24.87 -7.85
N LEU A 88 11.29 -23.89 -8.47
CA LEU A 88 9.84 -23.78 -8.44
C LEU A 88 9.15 -24.94 -9.16
N ASP A 89 9.71 -25.41 -10.27
CA ASP A 89 9.22 -26.58 -11.03
C ASP A 89 9.42 -27.89 -10.27
N GLY A 90 10.41 -27.95 -9.37
CA GLY A 90 10.67 -29.10 -8.51
C GLY A 90 9.88 -29.11 -7.20
N LEU A 91 9.02 -28.11 -6.94
CA LEU A 91 8.10 -28.15 -5.79
C LEU A 91 6.98 -29.17 -6.03
N ASP A 92 6.44 -29.73 -4.95
CA ASP A 92 5.32 -30.66 -5.03
C ASP A 92 4.14 -30.00 -5.75
N PRO A 93 3.49 -30.66 -6.73
CA PRO A 93 2.31 -30.11 -7.40
C PRO A 93 1.20 -29.64 -6.45
N SER A 94 1.10 -30.22 -5.25
CA SER A 94 0.14 -29.80 -4.22
C SER A 94 0.34 -28.36 -3.75
N VAL A 95 1.57 -27.81 -3.86
CA VAL A 95 1.87 -26.41 -3.56
C VAL A 95 1.08 -25.50 -4.50
N TRP A 96 0.90 -25.91 -5.75
CA TRP A 96 0.20 -25.14 -6.77
C TRP A 96 -1.24 -25.58 -6.97
N ALA A 97 -1.70 -26.61 -6.25
CA ALA A 97 -3.01 -27.22 -6.49
C ALA A 97 -4.16 -26.23 -6.23
N GLU A 98 -5.20 -26.36 -7.03
CA GLU A 98 -6.43 -25.60 -6.90
C GLU A 98 -7.38 -26.30 -5.92
N ASN A 99 -7.79 -25.61 -4.87
CA ASN A 99 -8.77 -26.07 -3.90
C ASN A 99 -10.02 -25.19 -4.00
N GLY A 100 -11.09 -25.73 -4.61
CA GLY A 100 -12.38 -25.05 -4.70
C GLY A 100 -12.35 -23.76 -5.51
N GLY A 101 -11.62 -23.72 -6.62
CA GLY A 101 -11.54 -22.54 -7.49
C GLY A 101 -10.37 -21.59 -7.18
N ARG A 102 -9.49 -21.93 -6.23
CA ARG A 102 -8.37 -21.08 -5.80
C ARG A 102 -7.09 -21.89 -5.64
N TYR A 103 -6.00 -21.45 -6.25
CA TYR A 103 -4.67 -22.02 -6.02
C TYR A 103 -4.26 -21.92 -4.54
N SER A 104 -3.60 -22.96 -4.03
CA SER A 104 -3.04 -22.97 -2.68
C SER A 104 -2.09 -21.78 -2.49
N ILE A 105 -1.22 -21.50 -3.47
CA ILE A 105 -0.48 -20.23 -3.54
C ILE A 105 -0.26 -19.82 -4.99
N GLY A 106 -0.23 -18.51 -5.23
CA GLY A 106 0.35 -17.91 -6.43
C GLY A 106 1.54 -17.01 -6.08
N LEU A 107 2.54 -17.00 -6.96
CA LEU A 107 3.75 -16.19 -6.83
C LEU A 107 3.96 -15.35 -8.09
N VAL A 108 4.41 -14.12 -7.92
CA VAL A 108 4.93 -13.27 -8.99
C VAL A 108 6.19 -12.58 -8.49
N GLY A 109 7.12 -12.22 -9.35
CA GLY A 109 8.31 -11.54 -8.89
C GLY A 109 9.28 -11.16 -9.97
N PHE A 110 10.41 -10.63 -9.51
CA PHE A 110 11.52 -10.26 -10.37
C PHE A 110 12.81 -10.83 -9.79
N ILE A 111 13.67 -11.30 -10.70
CA ILE A 111 15.00 -11.77 -10.38
C ILE A 111 16.00 -11.06 -11.29
N ARG A 112 17.14 -10.65 -10.73
CA ARG A 112 18.27 -10.11 -11.48
C ARG A 112 19.35 -11.18 -11.59
N ASP A 113 19.72 -11.50 -12.82
CA ASP A 113 20.82 -12.40 -13.12
C ASP A 113 22.18 -11.67 -13.02
N PRO A 114 23.30 -12.41 -12.92
CA PRO A 114 24.64 -11.82 -12.81
C PRO A 114 25.03 -10.90 -13.97
N ASP A 115 24.40 -11.04 -15.14
CA ASP A 115 24.58 -10.18 -16.31
C ASP A 115 23.73 -8.89 -16.26
N ASN A 116 23.12 -8.60 -15.10
CA ASN A 116 22.23 -7.48 -14.81
C ASN A 116 20.87 -7.51 -15.51
N ARG A 117 20.53 -8.54 -16.28
CA ARG A 117 19.18 -8.68 -16.83
C ARG A 117 18.18 -8.96 -15.71
N ILE A 118 17.03 -8.29 -15.78
CA ILE A 118 15.91 -8.53 -14.88
C ILE A 118 14.90 -9.41 -15.62
N ALA A 119 14.61 -10.59 -15.07
CA ALA A 119 13.55 -11.45 -15.54
C ALA A 119 12.34 -11.33 -14.60
N GLN A 120 11.15 -11.25 -15.19
CA GLN A 120 9.90 -11.47 -14.49
C GLN A 120 9.64 -12.98 -14.41
N PHE A 121 9.09 -13.45 -13.29
CA PHE A 121 8.58 -14.81 -13.16
C PHE A 121 7.22 -14.83 -12.46
N GLY A 122 6.50 -15.93 -12.63
CA GLY A 122 5.31 -16.21 -11.83
C GLY A 122 4.87 -17.66 -11.92
N ARG A 123 4.01 -18.06 -10.98
CA ARG A 123 3.29 -19.34 -10.93
C ARG A 123 1.88 -19.06 -10.42
N SER A 124 0.87 -19.71 -11.01
CA SER A 124 -0.53 -19.60 -10.59
C SER A 124 -1.03 -18.15 -10.51
N TYR A 125 -0.75 -17.38 -11.56
CA TYR A 125 -1.08 -15.95 -11.67
C TYR A 125 -1.91 -15.67 -12.92
N PHE A 126 -2.65 -14.56 -12.90
CA PHE A 126 -3.34 -14.05 -14.07
C PHE A 126 -2.46 -13.04 -14.80
N GLU A 127 -2.29 -13.21 -16.11
CA GLU A 127 -1.54 -12.27 -16.95
C GLU A 127 -2.49 -11.24 -17.56
N LEU A 128 -2.19 -9.96 -17.32
CA LEU A 128 -2.87 -8.83 -17.93
C LEU A 128 -1.88 -8.07 -18.82
N ASP A 129 -2.20 -7.89 -20.09
CA ASP A 129 -1.46 -7.00 -20.98
C ASP A 129 -2.16 -5.64 -21.06
N THR A 130 -1.39 -4.57 -20.91
CA THR A 130 -1.87 -3.20 -20.96
C THR A 130 -0.97 -2.35 -21.83
N GLN A 131 -1.55 -1.38 -22.52
CA GLN A 131 -0.77 -0.46 -23.36
C GLN A 131 0.25 0.36 -22.54
N LEU A 132 -0.09 0.72 -21.30
CA LEU A 132 0.73 1.61 -20.48
C LEU A 132 1.83 0.89 -19.69
N PHE A 133 1.59 -0.35 -19.26
CA PHE A 133 2.49 -1.08 -18.37
C PHE A 133 3.07 -2.35 -18.99
N GLY A 134 2.62 -2.73 -20.19
CA GLY A 134 2.91 -4.03 -20.79
C GLY A 134 2.29 -5.15 -19.97
N LYS A 135 3.05 -6.25 -19.82
CA LYS A 135 2.63 -7.45 -19.09
C LYS A 135 2.68 -7.25 -17.58
N ILE A 136 1.55 -7.50 -16.93
CA ILE A 136 1.37 -7.48 -15.48
C ILE A 136 0.94 -8.87 -15.01
N GLY A 137 1.56 -9.36 -13.94
CA GLY A 137 1.05 -10.53 -13.21
C GLY A 137 0.17 -10.11 -12.03
N LEU A 138 -1.05 -10.61 -11.98
CA LEU A 138 -2.03 -10.34 -10.92
C LEU A 138 -2.29 -11.60 -10.08
N LEU A 139 -2.52 -11.40 -8.79
CA LEU A 139 -2.73 -12.43 -7.78
C LEU A 139 -3.80 -11.99 -6.77
N GLY A 140 -4.47 -12.97 -6.16
CA GLY A 140 -5.32 -12.75 -4.99
C GLY A 140 -6.75 -12.34 -5.29
N SER A 141 -7.53 -12.08 -4.24
CA SER A 141 -8.98 -11.87 -4.33
C SER A 141 -9.39 -10.48 -4.84
N GLY A 142 -8.48 -9.50 -4.82
CA GLY A 142 -8.72 -8.16 -5.38
C GLY A 142 -8.44 -8.03 -6.87
N LEU A 143 -8.20 -9.15 -7.58
CA LEU A 143 -7.77 -9.16 -8.98
C LEU A 143 -8.67 -8.33 -9.89
N ASP A 144 -10.00 -8.52 -9.83
CA ASP A 144 -10.96 -7.87 -10.72
C ASP A 144 -10.95 -6.34 -10.53
N ASP A 145 -10.91 -5.88 -9.27
CA ASP A 145 -10.85 -4.46 -8.95
C ASP A 145 -9.54 -3.82 -9.42
N PHE A 146 -8.42 -4.55 -9.28
CA PHE A 146 -7.12 -4.13 -9.78
C PHE A 146 -7.06 -4.08 -11.32
N GLU A 147 -7.58 -5.10 -11.99
CA GLU A 147 -7.65 -5.15 -13.46
C GLU A 147 -8.46 -3.96 -13.99
N LYS A 148 -9.64 -3.70 -13.40
CA LYS A 148 -10.48 -2.58 -13.78
C LYS A 148 -9.75 -1.24 -13.61
N PHE A 149 -9.05 -1.05 -12.49
CA PHE A 149 -8.24 0.15 -12.26
C PHE A 149 -7.15 0.32 -13.32
N LEU A 150 -6.40 -0.75 -13.61
CA LEU A 150 -5.31 -0.73 -14.59
C LEU A 150 -5.82 -0.44 -16.01
N ARG A 151 -6.95 -1.01 -16.41
CA ARG A 151 -7.58 -0.75 -17.73
C ARG A 151 -8.13 0.67 -17.87
N GLN A 152 -8.58 1.27 -16.78
CA GLN A 152 -9.10 2.64 -16.76
C GLN A 152 -8.00 3.69 -16.68
N THR A 153 -6.78 3.30 -16.32
CA THR A 153 -5.63 4.20 -16.24
C THR A 153 -5.11 4.52 -17.64
N GLN A 154 -5.29 5.76 -18.08
CA GLN A 154 -4.87 6.20 -19.43
C GLN A 154 -3.49 6.86 -19.44
N LEU A 155 -3.04 7.42 -18.31
CA LEU A 155 -1.81 8.18 -18.18
C LEU A 155 -1.13 7.89 -16.84
N LEU A 156 0.20 7.99 -16.81
CA LEU A 156 0.96 7.99 -15.56
C LEU A 156 0.81 9.36 -14.87
N PRO A 157 0.84 9.42 -13.53
CA PRO A 157 0.78 10.68 -12.80
C PRO A 157 1.93 11.61 -13.21
N GLU A 158 1.58 12.86 -13.49
CA GLU A 158 2.51 13.98 -13.54
C GLU A 158 2.82 14.41 -12.10
N ALA A 159 4.08 14.70 -11.77
CA ALA A 159 4.41 15.37 -10.51
C ALA A 159 4.71 16.84 -10.76
N ASP A 160 4.22 17.69 -9.86
CA ASP A 160 4.36 19.15 -9.94
C ASP A 160 5.80 19.66 -9.85
N ASN A 161 6.72 18.87 -9.28
CA ASN A 161 8.07 19.31 -9.00
C ASN A 161 9.11 18.38 -9.66
N LEU A 162 9.82 18.94 -10.64
CA LEU A 162 11.05 18.41 -11.28
C LEU A 162 10.85 17.26 -12.28
N ALA A 163 11.80 17.17 -13.20
CA ALA A 163 11.98 16.06 -14.13
C ALA A 163 12.23 14.75 -13.37
N MET A 164 11.17 14.15 -12.81
CA MET A 164 11.25 12.84 -12.19
C MET A 164 11.89 11.87 -13.17
N ASN A 165 12.82 11.04 -12.71
CA ASN A 165 13.32 9.97 -13.55
C ASN A 165 12.25 8.86 -13.69
N ALA A 166 12.49 7.88 -14.57
CA ALA A 166 11.53 6.80 -14.82
C ALA A 166 11.21 5.99 -13.54
N LEU A 167 12.18 5.79 -12.65
CA LEU A 167 11.98 5.10 -11.37
C LEU A 167 11.04 5.89 -10.45
N GLN A 168 11.26 7.19 -10.29
CA GLN A 168 10.41 8.07 -9.49
C GLN A 168 8.98 8.13 -10.04
N ARG A 169 8.80 8.18 -11.37
CA ARG A 169 7.47 8.05 -12.00
C ARG A 169 6.80 6.73 -11.68
N SER A 170 7.53 5.61 -11.75
CA SER A 170 6.99 4.29 -11.38
C SER A 170 6.59 4.24 -9.90
N ILE A 171 7.39 4.83 -9.01
CA ILE A 171 7.07 4.92 -7.58
C ILE A 171 5.82 5.78 -7.38
N GLY A 172 5.75 6.96 -8.00
CA GLY A 172 4.59 7.85 -7.95
C GLY A 172 3.31 7.16 -8.41
N PHE A 173 3.38 6.36 -9.47
CA PHE A 173 2.26 5.53 -9.91
C PHE A 173 1.84 4.47 -8.87
N GLY A 174 2.80 3.72 -8.32
CA GLY A 174 2.51 2.76 -7.25
C GLY A 174 1.90 3.42 -6.02
N LEU A 175 2.39 4.60 -5.64
CA LEU A 175 1.82 5.41 -4.55
C LEU A 175 0.40 5.86 -4.89
N GLN A 176 0.14 6.35 -6.11
CA GLN A 176 -1.21 6.72 -6.55
C GLN A 176 -2.17 5.54 -6.48
N MET A 177 -1.76 4.37 -6.95
CA MET A 177 -2.53 3.14 -6.83
C MET A 177 -2.84 2.80 -5.38
N GLY A 178 -1.80 2.67 -4.55
CA GLY A 178 -1.95 2.33 -3.13
C GLY A 178 -2.88 3.30 -2.40
N GLY A 179 -2.72 4.60 -2.62
CA GLY A 179 -3.60 5.61 -2.02
C GLY A 179 -5.04 5.59 -2.55
N SER A 180 -5.23 5.28 -3.84
CA SER A 180 -6.58 5.12 -4.42
C SER A 180 -7.30 3.92 -3.83
N LEU A 181 -6.58 2.84 -3.51
CA LEU A 181 -7.13 1.65 -2.88
C LEU A 181 -7.37 1.85 -1.37
N LEU A 182 -6.44 2.50 -0.66
CA LEU A 182 -6.66 2.96 0.72
C LEU A 182 -7.90 3.86 0.84
N ARG A 183 -8.12 4.72 -0.17
CA ARG A 183 -9.30 5.56 -0.24
C ARG A 183 -10.57 4.73 -0.32
N ILE A 184 -10.62 3.73 -1.20
CA ILE A 184 -11.79 2.85 -1.33
C ILE A 184 -12.14 2.29 0.04
N GLU A 185 -11.14 1.79 0.77
CA GLU A 185 -11.33 1.23 2.11
C GLU A 185 -11.80 2.27 3.15
N LEU A 186 -11.29 3.50 3.10
CA LEU A 186 -11.71 4.61 3.98
C LEU A 186 -13.14 5.08 3.72
N GLU A 187 -13.60 4.99 2.47
CA GLU A 187 -14.97 5.36 2.09
C GLU A 187 -15.96 4.24 2.38
N ASN A 188 -15.57 2.99 2.08
CA ASN A 188 -16.39 1.81 2.19
C ASN A 188 -15.51 0.55 2.37
N PRO A 189 -15.74 -0.29 3.38
CA PRO A 189 -14.98 -1.53 3.59
C PRO A 189 -15.22 -2.63 2.54
N ALA A 190 -15.70 -2.31 1.33
CA ALA A 190 -15.99 -3.26 0.26
C ALA A 190 -14.77 -4.09 -0.16
N SER A 191 -13.58 -3.49 -0.20
CA SER A 191 -12.33 -4.22 -0.47
C SER A 191 -12.05 -5.28 0.60
N LEU A 192 -12.28 -4.93 1.87
CA LEU A 192 -12.11 -5.85 2.98
C LEU A 192 -13.08 -7.03 2.88
N GLN A 193 -14.34 -6.77 2.51
CA GLN A 193 -15.35 -7.82 2.29
C GLN A 193 -14.96 -8.77 1.13
N GLN A 194 -14.13 -8.29 0.21
CA GLN A 194 -13.48 -9.09 -0.84
C GLN A 194 -12.11 -9.66 -0.41
N PHE A 195 -11.78 -9.56 0.87
CA PHE A 195 -10.61 -10.17 1.52
C PHE A 195 -9.24 -9.60 1.12
N TYR A 196 -9.17 -8.34 0.68
CA TYR A 196 -7.91 -7.63 0.42
C TYR A 196 -7.94 -6.21 1.01
N GLY A 197 -6.78 -5.67 1.42
CA GLY A 197 -6.67 -4.30 1.94
C GLY A 197 -5.77 -4.17 3.17
N GLY A 198 -6.17 -3.34 4.13
CA GLY A 198 -5.48 -3.15 5.41
C GLY A 198 -4.14 -2.40 5.33
N GLY A 199 -3.81 -1.89 4.15
CA GLY A 199 -2.55 -1.22 3.84
C GLY A 199 -1.93 -1.76 2.56
N TYR A 200 -1.00 -1.00 1.98
CA TYR A 200 -0.32 -1.40 0.75
C TYR A 200 1.18 -1.19 0.87
N GLU A 201 1.94 -2.12 0.31
CA GLU A 201 3.38 -2.05 0.24
C GLU A 201 3.87 -2.15 -1.21
N ILE A 202 5.06 -1.61 -1.44
CA ILE A 202 5.65 -1.50 -2.78
C ILE A 202 7.08 -1.99 -2.71
N ALA A 203 7.52 -2.71 -3.74
CA ALA A 203 8.93 -3.00 -3.97
C ALA A 203 9.36 -2.56 -5.37
N VAL A 204 10.54 -1.95 -5.45
CA VAL A 204 11.13 -1.45 -6.69
C VAL A 204 12.57 -1.91 -6.83
N SER A 205 13.10 -1.86 -8.06
CA SER A 205 14.52 -2.01 -8.30
C SER A 205 15.18 -0.64 -8.27
N GLU A 206 16.02 -0.39 -7.27
CA GLU A 206 16.77 0.86 -7.09
C GLU A 206 18.26 0.54 -6.96
N LEU A 207 19.11 1.26 -7.69
CA LEU A 207 20.57 1.09 -7.66
C LEU A 207 21.04 -0.37 -7.81
N GLY A 208 20.38 -1.12 -8.71
CA GLY A 208 20.72 -2.51 -8.99
C GLY A 208 20.15 -3.54 -7.99
N LYS A 209 19.43 -3.12 -6.96
CA LYS A 209 18.89 -4.02 -5.92
C LYS A 209 17.38 -3.88 -5.80
N PHE A 210 16.70 -4.95 -5.40
CA PHE A 210 15.29 -4.86 -5.02
C PHE A 210 15.16 -4.37 -3.58
N ASN A 211 14.36 -3.33 -3.38
CA ASN A 211 14.10 -2.74 -2.07
C ASN A 211 12.60 -2.52 -1.88
N LYS A 212 12.15 -2.63 -0.62
CA LYS A 212 10.84 -2.11 -0.23
C LYS A 212 10.87 -0.59 -0.29
N LEU A 213 9.81 0.01 -0.80
CA LEU A 213 9.63 1.45 -0.72
C LEU A 213 9.40 1.82 0.75
N ASP A 214 10.36 2.54 1.31
CA ASP A 214 10.32 3.07 2.66
C ASP A 214 10.05 4.58 2.63
N ASP A 215 9.80 5.14 3.82
CA ASP A 215 9.79 6.58 4.02
C ASP A 215 8.66 7.28 3.26
N VAL A 216 7.44 6.73 3.43
CA VAL A 216 6.20 7.22 2.84
C VAL A 216 5.22 7.69 3.92
N THR A 217 4.57 8.82 3.69
CA THR A 217 3.38 9.27 4.42
C THR A 217 2.23 9.53 3.45
N TYR A 218 1.13 8.82 3.66
CA TYR A 218 -0.15 9.08 3.02
C TYR A 218 -0.96 10.04 3.88
N VAL A 219 -1.52 11.09 3.30
CA VAL A 219 -2.35 12.09 3.99
C VAL A 219 -3.67 12.21 3.23
N PHE A 220 -4.77 11.96 3.93
CA PHE A 220 -6.12 12.04 3.37
C PHE A 220 -6.81 13.29 3.88
N TRP A 221 -7.49 13.98 2.97
CA TRP A 221 -8.19 15.23 3.21
C TRP A 221 -9.64 15.06 2.79
N TRP A 222 -10.58 15.43 3.67
CA TRP A 222 -11.99 15.51 3.29
C TRP A 222 -12.30 16.92 2.85
N VAL A 223 -12.89 17.03 1.67
CA VAL A 223 -13.23 18.31 1.06
C VAL A 223 -14.67 18.24 0.58
N GLU A 224 -15.47 19.22 0.95
CA GLU A 224 -16.83 19.37 0.41
C GLU A 224 -16.86 20.55 -0.55
N THR A 225 -17.65 20.46 -1.62
CA THR A 225 -17.81 21.55 -2.58
C THR A 225 -19.25 22.00 -2.71
N ASP A 226 -19.43 23.29 -2.99
CA ASP A 226 -20.72 23.89 -3.33
C ASP A 226 -20.51 24.75 -4.59
N GLY A 227 -20.61 24.09 -5.74
CA GLY A 227 -20.19 24.65 -7.01
C GLY A 227 -18.69 25.00 -7.00
N PRO A 228 -18.30 26.25 -7.34
CA PRO A 228 -16.89 26.64 -7.47
C PRO A 228 -16.19 26.95 -6.14
N LYS A 229 -16.78 26.59 -5.00
CA LYS A 229 -16.23 26.91 -3.67
C LYS A 229 -16.04 25.64 -2.83
N LEU A 230 -14.92 25.59 -2.12
CA LEU A 230 -14.67 24.58 -1.09
C LEU A 230 -15.37 24.98 0.21
N ARG A 231 -16.03 24.03 0.87
CA ARG A 231 -16.62 24.15 2.21
C ARG A 231 -15.70 23.52 3.25
N GLY A 232 -15.65 24.11 4.45
CA GLY A 232 -14.91 23.55 5.59
C GLY A 232 -13.39 23.72 5.57
N GLY A 233 -12.81 24.24 4.48
CA GLY A 233 -11.37 24.36 4.31
C GLY A 233 -10.70 23.00 4.03
N LEU A 234 -9.37 23.02 3.90
CA LEU A 234 -8.57 21.82 3.69
C LEU A 234 -7.90 21.46 5.02
N VAL A 235 -8.44 20.44 5.70
CA VAL A 235 -7.86 19.88 6.93
C VAL A 235 -7.63 18.38 6.73
N PRO A 236 -6.44 17.83 7.08
CA PRO A 236 -6.23 16.39 7.00
C PRO A 236 -7.17 15.67 7.96
N SER A 237 -7.71 14.54 7.52
CA SER A 237 -8.58 13.68 8.33
C SER A 237 -7.83 12.45 8.86
N ARG A 238 -6.93 11.91 8.04
CA ARG A 238 -6.12 10.73 8.36
C ARG A 238 -4.71 10.90 7.80
N ALA A 239 -3.72 10.37 8.50
CA ALA A 239 -2.38 10.17 7.99
C ALA A 239 -1.87 8.77 8.32
N PHE A 240 -1.15 8.15 7.39
CA PHE A 240 -0.50 6.86 7.59
C PHE A 240 0.97 6.96 7.22
N ARG A 241 1.85 6.70 8.18
CA ARG A 241 3.31 6.68 7.99
C ARG A 241 3.79 5.24 7.88
N TYR A 242 4.34 4.88 6.73
CA TYR A 242 4.87 3.56 6.40
C TYR A 242 6.39 3.57 6.47
N SER A 243 6.95 3.04 7.53
CA SER A 243 8.40 2.98 7.74
C SER A 243 8.87 1.55 7.99
N TYR A 244 10.03 1.17 7.47
CA TYR A 244 10.68 -0.09 7.80
C TYR A 244 11.69 0.08 8.93
N LYS A 245 11.68 -0.86 9.88
CA LYS A 245 12.78 -1.07 10.82
C LYS A 245 13.24 -2.51 10.61
N ASP A 246 14.46 -2.66 10.12
CA ASP A 246 14.95 -3.92 9.54
C ASP A 246 14.00 -4.40 8.41
N ASP A 247 13.43 -5.58 8.53
CA ASP A 247 12.44 -6.15 7.61
C ASP A 247 10.98 -6.02 8.10
N LEU A 248 10.74 -5.35 9.23
CA LEU A 248 9.40 -5.13 9.80
C LEU A 248 8.80 -3.82 9.30
N LEU A 249 7.67 -3.90 8.60
CA LEU A 249 6.89 -2.72 8.23
C LEU A 249 6.14 -2.21 9.45
N ARG A 250 6.34 -0.92 9.78
CA ARG A 250 5.66 -0.19 10.85
C ARG A 250 4.73 0.82 10.21
N ILE A 251 3.45 0.74 10.55
CA ILE A 251 2.44 1.70 10.09
C ILE A 251 1.96 2.49 11.29
N ARG A 252 2.28 3.78 11.34
CA ARG A 252 1.66 4.72 12.29
C ARG A 252 0.42 5.32 11.64
N SER A 253 -0.75 5.04 12.20
CA SER A 253 -2.04 5.59 11.78
C SER A 253 -2.44 6.71 12.71
N VAL A 254 -2.80 7.86 12.16
CA VAL A 254 -3.24 9.05 12.90
C VAL A 254 -4.55 9.55 12.34
N ALA A 255 -5.52 9.74 13.23
CA ALA A 255 -6.80 10.35 12.99
C ALA A 255 -6.80 11.77 13.56
N PHE A 256 -7.15 12.77 12.75
CA PHE A 256 -7.26 14.16 13.20
C PHE A 256 -8.71 14.51 13.57
N VAL A 257 -8.87 15.44 14.51
CA VAL A 257 -10.20 15.96 14.89
C VAL A 257 -10.71 16.92 13.78
N PRO A 258 -11.97 16.78 13.30
CA PRO A 258 -12.51 17.58 12.20
C PRO A 258 -12.64 19.10 12.44
N ALA A 259 -12.40 19.59 13.66
CA ALA A 259 -12.71 20.97 14.05
C ALA A 259 -11.48 21.70 14.60
N GLY A 260 -10.63 22.22 13.70
CA GLY A 260 -9.68 23.33 13.92
C GLY A 260 -8.61 23.18 15.01
N THR A 261 -8.67 22.14 15.81
CA THR A 261 -7.74 21.83 16.88
C THR A 261 -6.70 20.87 16.34
N ARG A 262 -5.44 21.24 16.55
CA ARG A 262 -4.22 20.52 16.16
C ARG A 262 -4.03 19.27 17.05
N THR A 263 -5.09 18.50 17.23
CA THR A 263 -5.20 17.39 18.19
C THR A 263 -5.56 16.11 17.46
N ILE A 264 -4.95 15.03 17.92
CA ILE A 264 -5.18 13.68 17.43
C ILE A 264 -6.45 13.14 18.10
N ALA A 265 -7.37 12.59 17.30
CA ALA A 265 -8.51 11.82 17.80
C ALA A 265 -8.11 10.39 18.18
N ARG A 266 -7.23 9.78 17.38
CA ARG A 266 -6.71 8.42 17.58
C ARG A 266 -5.34 8.26 16.94
N GLU A 267 -4.46 7.52 17.61
CA GLU A 267 -3.15 7.15 17.10
C GLU A 267 -2.86 5.69 17.42
N GLN A 268 -2.39 4.95 16.43
CA GLN A 268 -2.05 3.54 16.57
C GLN A 268 -0.81 3.19 15.78
N LEU A 269 -0.04 2.24 16.32
CA LEU A 269 1.10 1.64 15.65
C LEU A 269 0.77 0.19 15.30
N PHE A 270 0.96 -0.17 14.03
CA PHE A 270 0.80 -1.52 13.53
C PHE A 270 2.16 -2.07 13.11
N LEU A 271 2.44 -3.29 13.55
CA LEU A 271 3.63 -4.04 13.16
C LEU A 271 3.21 -5.11 12.18
N VAL A 272 3.79 -5.08 10.98
CA VAL A 272 3.41 -5.94 9.88
C VAL A 272 4.61 -6.83 9.52
N PRO A 273 4.68 -8.06 10.06
CA PRO A 273 5.82 -8.94 9.82
C PRO A 273 5.87 -9.42 8.38
N PRO A 274 7.05 -9.76 7.87
CA PRO A 274 7.14 -10.51 6.64
C PRO A 274 6.66 -11.95 6.84
N VAL A 275 6.14 -12.58 5.78
CA VAL A 275 5.52 -13.90 5.86
C VAL A 275 6.40 -15.01 6.45
N TYR A 276 7.72 -14.89 6.32
CA TYR A 276 8.69 -15.92 6.70
C TYR A 276 9.12 -15.91 8.18
N ARG A 277 8.64 -14.96 8.99
CA ARG A 277 8.91 -14.95 10.44
C ARG A 277 7.82 -14.23 11.21
N ASP A 278 7.78 -14.45 12.52
CA ASP A 278 6.91 -13.70 13.43
C ASP A 278 7.61 -12.44 13.97
N VAL A 279 6.82 -11.54 14.55
CA VAL A 279 7.32 -10.37 15.28
C VAL A 279 8.00 -10.85 16.57
N ARG A 280 9.22 -10.39 16.82
CA ARG A 280 9.96 -10.76 18.04
C ARG A 280 9.41 -10.01 19.27
N PRO A 281 9.54 -10.55 20.49
CA PRO A 281 9.03 -9.89 21.70
C PRO A 281 9.58 -8.48 21.93
N ASP A 282 10.86 -8.24 21.62
CA ASP A 282 11.51 -6.93 21.70
C ASP A 282 10.98 -5.95 20.65
N GLU A 283 10.70 -6.43 19.43
CA GLU A 283 10.04 -5.63 18.38
C GLU A 283 8.60 -5.25 18.77
N ALA A 284 7.86 -6.19 19.39
CA ALA A 284 6.50 -5.95 19.87
C ALA A 284 6.45 -4.96 21.07
N ALA A 285 7.48 -4.97 21.92
CA ALA A 285 7.61 -4.04 23.03
C ALA A 285 8.02 -2.63 22.59
N ASP A 286 8.58 -2.46 21.39
CA ASP A 286 9.00 -1.17 20.84
C ASP A 286 7.80 -0.33 20.35
N GLN A 287 7.32 0.53 21.25
CA GLN A 287 6.25 1.48 21.00
C GLN A 287 6.73 2.81 20.40
N SER A 288 7.98 2.92 19.94
CA SER A 288 8.49 4.15 19.31
C SER A 288 7.69 4.50 18.06
N LEU A 289 7.20 5.72 17.96
CA LEU A 289 6.41 6.14 16.80
C LEU A 289 7.32 6.70 15.71
N PRO A 290 7.26 6.21 14.46
CA PRO A 290 7.98 6.84 13.36
C PRO A 290 7.44 8.26 13.14
N PRO A 291 8.30 9.25 12.84
CA PRO A 291 7.86 10.61 12.57
C PRO A 291 6.99 10.64 11.32
N LEU A 292 5.89 11.41 11.35
CA LEU A 292 4.97 11.52 10.22
C LEU A 292 5.57 12.27 9.01
N ASN A 293 6.64 13.04 9.21
CA ASN A 293 7.37 13.60 8.08
C ASN A 293 8.13 12.49 7.36
N ALA A 294 7.98 12.44 6.04
CA ALA A 294 8.54 11.41 5.21
C ALA A 294 9.07 12.01 3.90
N ARG A 295 10.00 11.29 3.26
CA ARG A 295 10.55 11.68 1.96
C ARG A 295 9.50 11.65 0.85
N TRP A 296 8.61 10.66 0.88
CA TRP A 296 7.44 10.61 0.02
C TRP A 296 6.22 11.10 0.79
N LEU A 297 5.73 12.28 0.44
CA LEU A 297 4.50 12.83 0.98
C LEU A 297 3.40 12.77 -0.09
N CYS A 298 2.36 12.00 0.19
CA CYS A 298 1.27 11.73 -0.76
C CYS A 298 -0.03 12.32 -0.19
N ASN A 299 -0.58 13.35 -0.84
CA ASN A 299 -1.82 13.99 -0.42
C ASN A 299 -2.97 13.52 -1.31
N TYR A 300 -4.04 13.03 -0.70
CA TYR A 300 -5.25 12.56 -1.39
C TYR A 300 -6.45 13.35 -0.88
N PHE A 301 -7.07 14.10 -1.76
CA PHE A 301 -8.23 14.92 -1.50
C PHE A 301 -9.47 14.15 -1.94
N LEU A 302 -10.29 13.75 -0.98
CA LEU A 302 -11.59 13.14 -1.19
C LEU A 302 -12.63 14.26 -1.28
N VAL A 303 -13.15 14.49 -2.48
CA VAL A 303 -13.99 15.64 -2.81
C VAL A 303 -15.43 15.19 -2.92
N ARG A 304 -16.28 15.58 -1.97
CA ARG A 304 -17.72 15.38 -2.04
C ARG A 304 -18.36 16.51 -2.83
N LEU A 305 -18.90 16.14 -4.00
CA LEU A 305 -19.65 17.03 -4.88
C LEU A 305 -21.06 17.24 -4.34
N GLY A 306 -21.68 18.38 -4.68
CA GLY A 306 -23.03 18.74 -4.22
C GLY A 306 -24.14 17.76 -4.64
N ASP A 307 -23.89 16.91 -5.64
CA ASP A 307 -24.80 15.83 -6.08
C ASP A 307 -24.56 14.49 -5.35
N GLY A 308 -23.66 14.47 -4.36
CA GLY A 308 -23.30 13.30 -3.59
C GLY A 308 -22.22 12.42 -4.22
N ARG A 309 -21.78 12.69 -5.46
CA ARG A 309 -20.64 11.98 -6.06
C ARG A 309 -19.34 12.32 -5.34
N LEU A 310 -18.40 11.39 -5.40
CA LEU A 310 -17.05 11.57 -4.87
C LEU A 310 -16.05 11.65 -6.01
N ALA A 311 -15.17 12.65 -5.96
CA ALA A 311 -13.99 12.77 -6.83
C ALA A 311 -12.72 12.67 -5.99
N ILE A 312 -11.63 12.27 -6.63
CA ILE A 312 -10.31 12.19 -6.01
C ILE A 312 -9.34 13.09 -6.76
N TYR A 313 -8.58 13.87 -6.00
CA TYR A 313 -7.38 14.53 -6.50
C TYR A 313 -6.19 14.07 -5.66
N ALA A 314 -5.08 13.72 -6.31
CA ALA A 314 -3.89 13.26 -5.63
C ALA A 314 -2.68 14.11 -6.04
N LYS A 315 -1.86 14.49 -5.07
CA LYS A 315 -0.69 15.34 -5.26
C LYS A 315 0.49 14.78 -4.47
N PHE A 316 1.61 14.54 -5.16
CA PHE A 316 2.75 13.80 -4.63
C PHE A 316 3.98 14.69 -4.57
N ALA A 317 4.73 14.60 -3.48
CA ALA A 317 6.05 15.20 -3.36
C ALA A 317 7.08 14.15 -2.94
N HIS A 318 8.16 14.06 -3.70
CA HIS A 318 9.42 13.50 -3.23
C HIS A 318 10.24 14.68 -2.69
N GLN A 319 10.40 14.81 -1.38
CA GLN A 319 10.99 15.99 -0.74
C GLN A 319 12.43 15.71 -0.26
N PRO A 320 13.47 16.15 -0.99
CA PRO A 320 14.81 16.30 -0.40
C PRO A 320 14.99 17.60 0.39
N GLN A 321 14.45 18.76 -0.03
CA GLN A 321 14.67 20.07 0.64
C GLN A 321 13.60 21.18 0.38
N GLU A 322 13.54 22.11 1.34
CA GLU A 322 13.00 23.49 1.43
C GLU A 322 11.49 23.80 1.37
N LYS A 323 10.73 23.49 0.31
CA LYS A 323 9.28 23.82 0.28
C LYS A 323 8.43 22.65 0.78
N ARG A 324 8.15 22.63 2.08
CA ARG A 324 7.23 21.64 2.67
C ARG A 324 5.79 22.13 2.57
N TRP A 325 4.99 21.48 1.71
CA TRP A 325 3.53 21.68 1.65
C TRP A 325 2.86 21.48 3.01
N LEU A 326 3.35 20.48 3.74
CA LEU A 326 2.88 20.04 5.03
C LEU A 326 4.06 19.73 5.93
N GLN A 327 3.95 20.05 7.22
CA GLN A 327 4.87 19.60 8.25
C GLN A 327 4.09 19.05 9.43
N PHE A 328 4.56 17.93 9.96
CA PHE A 328 4.09 17.37 11.22
C PHE A 328 5.10 17.70 12.33
N GLN A 329 4.60 18.14 13.47
CA GLN A 329 5.41 18.36 14.67
C GLN A 329 4.83 17.51 15.80
N ASP A 330 5.54 16.46 16.15
CA ASP A 330 5.23 15.61 17.30
C ASP A 330 5.44 16.38 18.61
N PHE A 331 4.52 16.22 19.56
CA PHE A 331 4.66 16.69 20.94
C PHE A 331 3.99 15.69 21.89
N ALA A 332 4.17 15.87 23.20
CA ALA A 332 3.58 14.96 24.19
C ALA A 332 2.04 14.92 24.06
N GLY A 333 1.52 13.77 23.65
CA GLY A 333 0.07 13.54 23.51
C GLY A 333 -0.56 14.05 22.21
N GLY A 334 0.23 14.45 21.20
CA GLY A 334 -0.36 14.89 19.94
C GLY A 334 0.61 15.18 18.80
N VAL A 335 0.03 15.51 17.65
CA VAL A 335 0.73 15.94 16.45
C VAL A 335 0.11 17.24 15.99
N LYS A 336 0.96 18.25 15.83
CA LYS A 336 0.59 19.51 15.20
C LYS A 336 0.86 19.42 13.72
N VAL A 337 -0.16 19.76 12.93
CA VAL A 337 -0.03 19.90 11.48
C VAL A 337 0.13 21.37 11.13
N ALA A 338 1.19 21.69 10.38
CA ALA A 338 1.40 22.99 9.76
C ALA A 338 1.27 22.84 8.24
N VAL A 339 0.33 23.54 7.64
CA VAL A 339 0.07 23.53 6.19
C VAL A 339 0.48 24.87 5.59
N SER A 340 1.19 24.86 4.47
CA SER A 340 1.53 26.08 3.74
C SER A 340 0.27 26.71 3.14
N GLN A 341 0.07 28.01 3.34
CA GLN A 341 -1.07 28.75 2.74
C GLN A 341 -0.97 28.80 1.20
N GLU A 342 0.25 28.85 0.66
CA GLU A 342 0.51 28.76 -0.79
C GLU A 342 -0.02 27.43 -1.33
N PHE A 343 0.34 26.32 -0.67
CA PHE A 343 -0.15 24.98 -1.01
C PHE A 343 -1.67 24.88 -0.95
N LEU A 344 -2.30 25.38 0.13
CA LEU A 344 -3.76 25.34 0.25
C LEU A 344 -4.47 26.10 -0.88
N LYS A 345 -3.92 27.24 -1.29
CA LYS A 345 -4.48 28.05 -2.37
C LYS A 345 -4.36 27.34 -3.72
N GLU A 346 -3.15 26.92 -4.09
CA GLU A 346 -2.86 26.24 -5.37
C GLU A 346 -3.68 24.94 -5.48
N THR A 347 -3.64 24.12 -4.44
CA THR A 347 -4.35 22.84 -4.43
C THR A 347 -5.86 23.01 -4.38
N GLY A 348 -6.38 24.08 -3.77
CA GLY A 348 -7.81 24.36 -3.82
C GLY A 348 -8.35 24.54 -5.24
N GLU A 349 -7.61 25.27 -6.08
CA GLU A 349 -7.98 25.48 -7.50
C GLU A 349 -7.81 24.20 -8.33
N GLU A 350 -6.77 23.40 -8.07
CA GLU A 350 -6.54 22.12 -8.73
C GLU A 350 -7.62 21.09 -8.38
N VAL A 351 -7.99 21.01 -7.10
CA VAL A 351 -9.06 20.13 -6.60
C VAL A 351 -10.38 20.45 -7.29
N LEU A 352 -10.76 21.74 -7.38
CA LEU A 352 -11.99 22.16 -8.05
C LEU A 352 -11.98 21.85 -9.56
N ARG A 353 -10.84 22.00 -10.23
CA ARG A 353 -10.68 21.62 -11.65
C ARG A 353 -10.80 20.11 -11.84
N ALA A 354 -10.06 19.34 -11.05
CA ALA A 354 -10.05 17.88 -11.14
C ALA A 354 -11.42 17.26 -10.80
N SER A 355 -12.20 17.91 -9.93
CA SER A 355 -13.56 17.47 -9.59
C SER A 355 -14.60 17.88 -10.63
N GLY A 356 -14.24 18.63 -11.68
CA GLY A 356 -15.16 19.17 -12.68
C GLY A 356 -16.06 20.29 -12.16
N ALA A 357 -15.76 20.85 -10.98
CA ALA A 357 -16.56 21.92 -10.37
C ALA A 357 -16.34 23.28 -11.04
N ILE A 358 -15.19 23.46 -11.71
CA ILE A 358 -14.87 24.60 -12.56
C ILE A 358 -14.33 24.10 -13.90
N LYS A 359 -14.67 24.80 -15.00
CA LYS A 359 -14.14 24.48 -16.34
C LYS A 359 -12.67 24.92 -16.45
N THR A 360 -11.86 24.10 -17.10
CA THR A 360 -10.49 24.40 -17.55
C THR A 360 -10.42 25.63 -18.43
#